data_AF-A0A2C6ME42-F1
#
_entry.id   AF-A0A2C6ME42-F1
#
_cell.length_a   1.000
_cell.length_b   1.000
_cell.length_c   1.000
_cell.angle_alpha   90.00
_cell.angle_beta   90.00
_cell.angle_gamma   90.00
#
_symmetry.space_group_name_H-M   'P 1'
#
loop_
_entity.id
_entity.type
_entity.pdbx_description
1 polymer ?
#
loop_
_entity_poly.entity_id
_entity_poly.type
_entity_poly.pdbx_seq_one_letter_code
_entity_poly.pdbx_strand_id
1 'polypeptide(L)'
;MEKTIERKNNRMVKGLLIILLFIGLITLAGCWSSRELNEQAFVIGAGIDLDEDGKIKVTVQLIQLKKVKKKEELATLVLASKGETLFEAIRKFIP
;
A
#
# COMPACT_ATOMS: atom_id res chain seq x y z
N MET A 1 4.66 -25.99 -55.96
CA MET A 1 5.76 -25.80 -54.98
C MET A 1 5.58 -24.50 -54.17
N GLU A 2 5.27 -23.36 -54.80
CA GLU A 2 5.01 -22.06 -54.12
C GLU A 2 3.91 -22.09 -53.04
N LYS A 3 2.74 -22.71 -53.30
CA LYS A 3 1.61 -22.71 -52.34
C LYS A 3 1.92 -23.41 -51.01
N THR A 4 2.88 -24.33 -50.99
CA THR A 4 3.32 -25.04 -49.78
C THR A 4 4.25 -24.18 -48.93
N ILE A 5 5.06 -23.33 -49.56
CA ILE A 5 5.98 -22.40 -48.90
C ILE A 5 5.18 -21.28 -48.18
N GLU A 6 4.18 -20.69 -48.85
CA GLU A 6 3.29 -19.71 -48.21
C GLU A 6 2.52 -20.28 -47.02
N ARG A 7 1.95 -21.49 -47.15
CA ARG A 7 1.24 -22.17 -46.05
C ARG A 7 2.14 -22.43 -44.85
N LYS A 8 3.42 -22.78 -45.08
CA LYS A 8 4.42 -23.00 -44.01
C LYS A 8 4.77 -21.68 -43.33
N ASN A 9 4.95 -20.59 -44.09
CA ASN A 9 5.28 -19.27 -43.55
C ASN A 9 4.16 -18.74 -42.65
N ASN A 10 2.89 -18.88 -43.08
CA ASN A 10 1.74 -18.44 -42.29
C ASN A 10 1.55 -19.25 -41.00
N ARG A 11 1.96 -20.53 -40.96
CA ARG A 11 1.97 -21.33 -39.72
C ARG A 11 3.05 -20.88 -38.74
N MET A 12 4.23 -20.52 -39.23
CA MET A 12 5.34 -20.01 -38.40
C MET A 12 5.02 -18.63 -37.83
N VAL A 13 4.45 -17.71 -38.64
CA VAL A 13 4.04 -16.38 -38.18
C VAL A 13 2.95 -16.47 -37.11
N LYS A 14 1.96 -17.36 -37.29
CA LYS A 14 0.92 -17.60 -36.27
C LYS A 14 1.50 -18.15 -34.96
N GLY A 15 2.46 -19.07 -35.04
CA GLY A 15 3.17 -19.58 -33.86
C GLY A 15 3.94 -18.48 -33.12
N LEU A 16 4.65 -17.63 -33.87
CA LEU A 16 5.40 -16.50 -33.32
C LEU A 16 4.48 -15.47 -32.64
N LEU A 17 3.32 -15.17 -33.24
CA LEU A 17 2.34 -14.25 -32.65
C LEU A 17 1.76 -14.79 -31.33
N ILE A 18 1.50 -16.09 -31.25
CA ILE A 18 1.01 -16.73 -30.01
C ILE A 18 2.07 -16.63 -28.90
N ILE A 19 3.33 -16.88 -29.24
CA ILE A 19 4.45 -16.78 -28.28
C ILE A 19 4.59 -15.33 -27.78
N LEU A 20 4.55 -14.35 -28.67
CA LEU A 20 4.60 -12.93 -28.30
C LEU A 20 3.42 -12.51 -27.39
N LEU A 21 2.22 -13.05 -27.64
CA LEU A 21 1.06 -12.81 -26.78
C LEU A 21 1.27 -13.36 -25.36
N PHE A 22 1.78 -14.58 -25.24
CA PHE A 22 2.07 -15.19 -23.93
C PHE A 22 3.17 -14.43 -23.16
N ILE A 23 4.21 -13.98 -23.86
CA ILE A 23 5.26 -13.13 -23.26
C ILE A 23 4.66 -11.80 -22.77
N GLY A 24 3.77 -11.19 -23.56
CA GLY A 24 3.04 -10.00 -23.16
C GLY A 24 2.21 -10.21 -21.88
N LEU A 25 1.48 -11.33 -21.78
CA LEU A 25 0.67 -11.64 -20.60
C LEU A 25 1.50 -11.86 -19.33
N ILE A 26 2.68 -12.48 -19.45
CA ILE A 26 3.59 -12.71 -18.32
C ILE A 26 4.26 -11.41 -17.88
N THR A 27 4.58 -10.51 -18.82
CA THR A 27 5.25 -9.24 -18.53
C THR A 27 4.31 -8.12 -18.11
N LEU A 28 3.00 -8.26 -18.36
CA LEU A 28 1.95 -7.35 -17.87
C LEU A 28 1.52 -7.64 -16.43
N ALA A 29 2.35 -8.31 -15.63
CA ALA A 29 2.20 -8.32 -14.18
C ALA A 29 2.36 -6.87 -13.67
N GLY A 30 1.26 -6.12 -13.64
CA GLY A 30 1.19 -4.80 -13.04
C GLY A 30 1.64 -4.83 -11.58
N CYS A 31 1.85 -3.65 -11.00
CA CYS A 31 2.35 -3.50 -9.63
C CYS A 31 1.34 -4.07 -8.60
N TRP A 32 1.40 -5.39 -8.37
CA TRP A 32 0.51 -6.13 -7.47
C TRP A 32 0.71 -5.77 -5.99
N SER A 33 1.81 -5.07 -5.69
CA SER A 33 2.11 -4.53 -4.36
C SER A 33 1.94 -3.01 -4.30
N SER A 34 1.11 -2.43 -5.17
CA SER A 34 0.68 -1.04 -5.00
C SER A 34 -0.21 -0.94 -3.76
N ARG A 35 0.43 -0.84 -2.59
CA ARG A 35 -0.22 -0.37 -1.38
C ARG A 35 -0.47 1.11 -1.61
N GLU A 36 -1.71 1.46 -1.92
CA GLU A 36 -2.07 2.86 -2.09
C GLU A 36 -1.74 3.61 -0.80
N LEU A 37 -0.86 4.62 -0.88
CA LEU A 37 -0.57 5.54 0.23
C LEU A 37 -1.85 6.12 0.86
N ASN A 38 -2.94 6.15 0.09
CA ASN A 38 -4.25 6.58 0.51
C ASN A 38 -4.86 5.72 1.63
N GLU A 39 -4.55 4.43 1.73
CA GLU A 39 -5.16 3.55 2.75
C GLU A 39 -4.45 3.61 4.10
N GLN A 40 -3.31 4.28 4.18
CA GLN A 40 -2.45 4.25 5.35
C GLN A 40 -2.54 5.55 6.15
N ALA A 41 -2.72 5.42 7.46
CA ALA A 41 -2.53 6.52 8.40
C ALA A 41 -1.05 6.58 8.82
N PHE A 42 -0.46 7.77 8.78
CA PHE A 42 0.93 7.96 9.20
C PHE A 42 0.99 8.74 10.51
N VAL A 43 1.82 8.31 11.46
CA VAL A 43 2.10 9.09 12.67
C VAL A 43 2.96 10.29 12.28
N ILE A 44 2.48 11.49 12.55
CA ILE A 44 3.18 12.76 12.28
C ILE A 44 3.64 13.47 13.55
N GLY A 45 3.18 13.02 14.71
CA GLY A 45 3.58 13.55 16.01
C GLY A 45 3.25 12.60 17.14
N ALA A 46 4.01 12.69 18.23
CA ALA A 46 3.77 11.95 19.45
C ALA A 46 4.06 12.82 20.69
N GLY A 47 3.27 12.65 21.73
CA GLY A 47 3.45 13.27 23.05
C GLY A 47 3.48 12.18 24.12
N ILE A 48 4.31 12.40 25.15
CA ILE A 48 4.40 11.53 26.31
C ILE A 48 4.13 12.41 27.53
N ASP A 49 3.07 12.09 28.25
CA ASP A 49 2.62 12.78 29.45
C ASP A 49 2.43 11.81 30.61
N LEU A 50 2.45 12.32 31.83
CA LEU A 50 1.99 11.61 33.01
C LEU A 50 0.53 11.98 33.24
N ASP A 51 -0.31 10.97 33.42
CA ASP A 51 -1.73 11.13 33.74
C ASP A 51 -1.92 11.45 35.23
N GLU A 52 -3.13 11.85 35.63
CA GLU A 52 -3.45 12.21 37.02
C GLU A 52 -3.17 11.07 38.01
N ASP A 53 -3.27 9.81 37.56
CA ASP A 53 -2.98 8.61 38.33
C ASP A 53 -1.48 8.21 38.33
N GLY A 54 -0.60 9.04 37.76
CA GLY A 54 0.85 8.76 37.65
C GLY A 54 1.23 7.76 36.55
N LYS A 55 0.28 7.33 35.72
CA LYS A 55 0.53 6.42 34.59
C LYS A 55 1.12 7.15 33.39
N ILE A 56 1.91 6.45 32.59
CA ILE A 56 2.44 6.99 31.34
C ILE A 56 1.33 7.01 30.30
N LYS A 57 1.03 8.19 29.78
CA LYS A 57 0.10 8.41 28.68
C LYS A 57 0.89 8.78 27.44
N VAL A 58 0.63 8.06 26.36
CA VAL A 58 1.23 8.28 25.05
C VAL A 58 0.13 8.73 24.12
N THR A 59 0.31 9.89 23.50
CA THR A 59 -0.61 10.48 22.54
C THR A 59 0.06 10.50 21.17
N VAL A 60 -0.62 10.07 20.11
CA VAL A 60 -0.10 10.08 18.74
C VAL A 60 -1.05 10.83 17.82
N GLN A 61 -0.48 11.64 16.92
CA GLN A 61 -1.21 12.34 15.87
C GLN A 61 -1.00 11.63 14.54
N LEU A 62 -2.08 11.24 13.90
CA LEU A 62 -2.12 10.48 12.65
C LEU A 62 -2.67 11.35 11.52
N ILE A 63 -2.03 11.33 10.35
CA ILE A 63 -2.56 11.93 9.12
C ILE A 63 -3.20 10.86 8.23
N GLN A 64 -4.42 11.11 7.75
CA GLN A 64 -5.12 10.24 6.79
C GLN A 64 -5.09 10.86 5.39
N LEU A 65 -4.31 10.27 4.47
CA LEU A 65 -4.13 10.82 3.12
C LEU A 65 -5.40 10.75 2.25
N LYS A 66 -6.31 9.80 2.54
CA LYS A 66 -7.62 9.62 1.87
C LYS A 66 -8.50 10.89 1.89
N LYS A 67 -8.41 11.70 2.95
CA LYS A 67 -9.29 12.86 3.15
C LYS A 67 -8.74 14.15 2.51
N VAL A 68 -7.46 14.19 2.15
CA VAL A 68 -6.77 15.35 1.57
C VAL A 68 -7.22 15.67 0.14
N LYS A 69 -7.88 14.72 -0.55
CA LYS A 69 -8.46 14.95 -1.90
C LYS A 69 -9.66 15.91 -1.87
N LYS A 70 -10.31 16.10 -0.72
CA LYS A 70 -11.21 17.23 -0.49
C LYS A 70 -10.41 18.28 0.25
N LYS A 71 -10.54 19.53 -0.20
CA LYS A 71 -9.84 20.73 0.27
C LYS A 71 -10.30 21.14 1.68
N GLU A 72 -10.33 20.18 2.59
CA GLU A 72 -10.58 20.32 4.02
C GLU A 72 -9.26 20.00 4.71
N GLU A 73 -8.93 20.79 5.73
CA GLU A 73 -7.73 20.65 6.56
C GLU A 73 -7.35 19.19 6.78
N LEU A 74 -6.05 18.91 6.71
CA LEU A 74 -5.48 17.60 7.00
C LEU A 74 -6.24 16.97 8.17
N ALA A 75 -7.06 15.95 7.90
CA ALA A 75 -7.89 15.32 8.91
C ALA A 75 -6.98 14.53 9.85
N THR A 76 -6.38 15.22 10.81
CA THR A 76 -5.47 14.64 11.77
C THR A 76 -6.28 13.96 12.86
N LEU A 77 -6.12 12.65 13.01
CA LEU A 77 -6.71 11.86 14.07
C LEU A 77 -5.72 11.82 15.24
N VAL A 78 -6.18 12.13 16.46
CA VAL A 78 -5.36 12.01 17.67
C VAL A 78 -5.84 10.81 18.47
N LEU A 79 -4.92 9.89 18.80
CA LEU A 79 -5.19 8.73 19.65
C LEU A 79 -4.30 8.76 20.88
N ALA A 80 -4.79 8.26 22.01
CA ALA A 80 -4.01 8.16 23.24
C ALA A 80 -4.15 6.78 23.88
N SER A 81 -3.09 6.34 24.54
CA SER A 81 -2.99 5.08 25.28
C SER A 81 -2.29 5.32 26.62
N LYS A 82 -2.66 4.55 27.64
CA LYS A 82 -2.07 4.61 28.99
C LYS A 82 -1.41 3.27 29.36
N GLY A 83 -0.33 3.30 30.11
CA GLY A 83 0.35 2.10 30.63
C GLY A 83 1.21 2.42 31.86
N GLU A 84 1.57 1.37 32.60
CA GLU A 84 2.50 1.48 33.74
C GLU A 84 3.93 1.77 33.25
N THR A 85 4.25 1.33 32.02
CA THR A 85 5.50 1.62 31.35
C THR A 85 5.26 2.22 29.97
N LEU A 86 6.25 2.95 29.45
CA LEU A 86 6.20 3.51 28.10
C LEU A 86 5.99 2.42 27.05
N PHE A 87 6.63 1.26 27.23
CA PHE A 87 6.50 0.13 26.30
C PHE A 87 5.08 -0.46 26.32
N GLU A 88 4.48 -0.61 27.50
CA GLU A 88 3.09 -1.07 27.61
C GLU A 88 2.12 -0.09 26.93
N ALA A 89 2.31 1.21 27.15
CA ALA A 89 1.48 2.25 26.55
C ALA A 89 1.58 2.25 25.01
N ILE A 90 2.79 2.08 24.46
CA ILE A 90 3.03 2.01 23.01
C ILE A 90 2.44 0.74 22.40
N ARG A 91 2.62 -0.42 23.05
CA ARG A 91 2.20 -1.72 22.48
C ARG A 91 0.69 -1.81 22.28
N LYS A 92 -0.10 -1.07 23.07
CA LYS A 92 -1.56 -0.98 22.91
C LYS A 92 -2.03 -0.34 21.60
N PHE A 93 -1.15 0.34 20.85
CA PHE A 93 -1.46 0.82 19.50
C PHE A 93 -1.32 -0.24 18.41
N ILE A 94 -0.66 -1.37 18.72
CA ILE A 94 -0.44 -2.48 17.78
C ILE A 94 -1.51 -3.54 18.10
N PRO A 95 -2.41 -3.86 17.14
CA PRO A 95 -3.39 -4.93 17.31
C PRO A 95 -2.76 -6.33 17.40
#